data_AF-A0A915IT21-F1
#
_entry.id   AF-A0A915IT21-F1
#
_cell.length_a   1.000
_cell.length_b   1.000
_cell.length_c   1.000
_cell.angle_alpha   90.00
_cell.angle_beta   90.00
_cell.angle_gamma   90.00
#
_symmetry.space_group_name_H-M   'P 1'
#
loop_
_entity.id
_entity.type
_entity.pdbx_description
1 polymer ?
#
loop_
_entity_poly.entity_id
_entity_poly.type
_entity_poly.pdbx_seq_one_letter_code
_entity_poly.pdbx_strand_id
1 'polypeptide(L)'
;MTYSDVISGASRLIKGQETLLQVVARVESDLVSPDADKRNNAIKFLSDVLLLLPLSYPNDLEISTLVRFFTTRLDTIGNDNSSTSSCLRAIFYLSKCDQFNPNQNVVTIVNAVLKDVAVQSLTQEVRLLVFMLIRYFICRFPEALQQCESDFIVGFIKAAEAEKDPRNLMIIFDTFIKIASTFTIDYLAEDLFELISCYFPVDFKQRPIDEVHGITPEKLTEQLLACLTANEAFAPFCYQLIIDNFAECEDNFEPLIVLLILKNLFP
;
A
#
# COMPACT_ATOMS: atom_id res chain seq x y z
N MET A 1 -12.07 -21.09 -15.48
CA MET A 1 -11.19 -21.96 -14.66
C MET A 1 -11.80 -22.09 -13.28
N THR A 2 -11.75 -23.28 -12.69
CA THR A 2 -12.37 -23.62 -11.41
C THR A 2 -11.33 -23.60 -10.28
N TYR A 3 -11.80 -23.58 -9.02
CA TYR A 3 -10.93 -23.74 -7.85
C TYR A 3 -10.15 -25.07 -7.87
N SER A 4 -10.74 -26.12 -8.43
CA SER A 4 -10.05 -27.40 -8.63
C SER A 4 -8.87 -27.27 -9.60
N ASP A 5 -9.01 -26.45 -10.66
CA ASP A 5 -7.92 -26.21 -11.62
C ASP A 5 -6.74 -25.49 -10.95
N VAL A 6 -7.01 -24.55 -10.05
CA VAL A 6 -6.00 -23.83 -9.27
C VAL A 6 -5.20 -24.78 -8.39
N ILE A 7 -5.87 -25.58 -7.56
CA ILE A 7 -5.22 -26.57 -6.68
C ILE A 7 -4.41 -27.56 -7.50
N SER A 8 -4.99 -28.05 -8.59
CA SER A 8 -4.36 -29.00 -9.48
C SER A 8 -3.10 -28.42 -10.14
N GLY A 9 -3.16 -27.15 -10.57
CA GLY A 9 -2.01 -26.41 -11.12
C GLY A 9 -0.88 -26.27 -10.10
N ALA A 10 -1.17 -25.76 -8.90
CA ALA A 10 -0.18 -25.62 -7.84
C ALA A 10 0.44 -26.97 -7.43
N SER A 11 -0.37 -28.02 -7.29
CA SER A 11 0.14 -29.34 -6.95
C SER A 11 1.08 -29.93 -8.01
N ARG A 12 0.82 -29.70 -9.30
CA ARG A 12 1.70 -30.17 -10.38
C ARG A 12 3.04 -29.44 -10.37
N LEU A 13 3.03 -28.13 -10.14
CA LEU A 13 4.23 -27.32 -9.99
C LEU A 13 5.09 -27.84 -8.83
N ILE A 14 4.50 -27.99 -7.64
CA ILE A 14 5.22 -28.47 -6.44
C ILE A 14 5.83 -29.86 -6.65
N LYS A 15 5.16 -30.74 -7.40
CA LYS A 15 5.64 -32.10 -7.71
C LYS A 15 6.65 -32.15 -8.86
N GLY A 16 6.99 -31.01 -9.47
CA GLY A 16 7.86 -30.95 -10.64
C GLY A 16 7.26 -31.58 -11.90
N GLN A 17 5.94 -31.76 -11.94
CA GLN A 17 5.21 -32.33 -13.08
C GLN A 17 4.89 -31.30 -14.16
N GLU A 18 5.01 -30.02 -13.82
CA GLU A 18 4.73 -28.88 -14.68
C GLU A 18 5.66 -27.72 -14.28
N THR A 19 6.02 -26.88 -15.25
CA THR A 19 6.79 -25.65 -15.02
C THR A 19 5.86 -24.44 -14.98
N LEU A 20 6.30 -23.35 -14.36
CA LEU A 20 5.53 -22.11 -14.33
C LEU A 20 5.24 -21.58 -15.75
N LEU A 21 6.20 -21.71 -16.66
CA LEU A 21 6.03 -21.37 -18.08
C LEU A 21 4.89 -22.16 -18.73
N GLN A 22 4.80 -23.47 -18.46
CA GLN A 22 3.70 -24.30 -18.96
C GLN A 22 2.35 -23.85 -18.38
N VAL A 23 2.30 -23.45 -17.11
CA VAL A 23 1.08 -22.90 -16.51
C VAL A 23 0.62 -21.62 -17.22
N VAL A 24 1.54 -20.70 -17.49
CA VAL A 24 1.26 -19.46 -18.21
C VAL A 24 0.80 -19.75 -19.64
N ALA A 25 1.46 -20.68 -20.34
CA ALA A 25 1.11 -21.05 -21.71
C ALA A 25 -0.34 -21.59 -21.83
N ARG A 26 -0.86 -22.29 -20.81
CA ARG A 26 -2.25 -22.78 -20.81
C ARG A 26 -3.30 -21.68 -20.87
N VAL A 27 -2.97 -20.50 -20.33
CA VAL A 27 -3.89 -19.37 -20.23
C VAL A 27 -3.49 -18.23 -21.16
N GLU A 28 -2.48 -18.42 -22.00
CA GLU A 28 -1.95 -17.39 -22.89
C GLU A 28 -3.01 -16.82 -23.82
N SER A 29 -3.83 -17.68 -24.45
CA SER A 29 -4.92 -17.25 -25.32
C SER A 29 -5.96 -16.37 -24.60
N ASP A 30 -6.20 -16.65 -23.32
CA ASP A 30 -7.14 -15.88 -22.51
C ASP A 30 -6.51 -14.56 -22.05
N LEU A 31 -5.20 -14.54 -21.75
CA LEU A 31 -4.44 -13.35 -21.37
C LEU A 31 -4.35 -12.30 -22.48
N VAL A 32 -4.42 -12.71 -23.75
CA VAL A 32 -4.42 -11.79 -24.92
C VAL A 32 -5.80 -11.67 -25.56
N SER A 33 -6.84 -12.21 -24.92
CA SER A 33 -8.19 -12.16 -25.48
C SER A 33 -8.69 -10.72 -25.59
N PRO A 34 -9.45 -10.34 -26.65
CA PRO A 34 -10.14 -9.05 -26.67
C PRO A 34 -11.22 -8.95 -25.59
N ASP A 35 -11.71 -10.08 -25.08
CA ASP A 35 -12.68 -10.19 -24.00
C ASP A 35 -12.02 -9.92 -22.63
N ALA A 36 -12.48 -8.86 -21.95
CA ALA A 36 -11.95 -8.46 -20.65
C ALA A 36 -12.16 -9.53 -19.57
N ASP A 37 -13.29 -10.23 -19.57
CA ASP A 37 -13.60 -11.24 -18.56
C ASP A 37 -12.66 -12.45 -18.70
N LYS A 38 -12.32 -12.84 -19.93
CA LYS A 38 -11.32 -13.91 -20.15
C LYS A 38 -9.95 -13.50 -19.63
N ARG A 39 -9.50 -12.27 -19.94
CA ARG A 39 -8.23 -11.75 -19.43
C ARG A 39 -8.21 -11.73 -17.90
N ASN A 40 -9.26 -11.19 -17.30
CA ASN A 40 -9.38 -11.04 -15.85
C ASN A 40 -9.40 -12.40 -15.14
N ASN A 41 -10.13 -13.38 -15.69
CA ASN A 41 -10.14 -14.75 -15.16
C ASN A 41 -8.78 -15.46 -15.29
N ALA A 42 -8.04 -15.21 -16.36
CA ALA A 42 -6.69 -15.75 -16.52
C ALA A 42 -5.69 -15.14 -15.54
N ILE A 43 -5.74 -13.82 -15.34
CA ILE A 43 -4.92 -13.12 -14.34
C ILE A 43 -5.23 -13.63 -12.94
N LYS A 44 -6.51 -13.77 -12.61
CA LYS A 44 -6.95 -14.32 -11.32
C LYS A 44 -6.43 -15.74 -11.12
N PHE A 45 -6.59 -16.61 -12.12
CA PHE A 45 -6.09 -17.99 -12.05
C PHE A 45 -4.59 -18.05 -11.77
N LEU A 46 -3.78 -17.25 -12.49
CA LEU A 46 -2.34 -17.21 -12.27
C LEU A 46 -1.99 -16.71 -10.86
N SER A 47 -2.65 -15.66 -10.39
CA SER A 47 -2.48 -15.15 -9.03
C SER A 47 -2.81 -16.22 -7.99
N ASP A 48 -3.98 -16.87 -8.12
CA ASP A 48 -4.43 -17.91 -7.19
C ASP A 48 -3.48 -19.12 -7.16
N VAL A 49 -2.93 -19.53 -8.31
CA VAL A 49 -1.93 -20.62 -8.37
C VAL A 49 -0.66 -20.22 -7.62
N LEU A 50 -0.15 -19.01 -7.85
CA LEU A 50 1.06 -18.52 -7.18
C LEU A 50 0.91 -18.45 -5.67
N LEU A 51 -0.26 -18.00 -5.18
CA LEU A 51 -0.55 -17.89 -3.75
C LEU A 51 -0.59 -19.24 -3.01
N LEU A 52 -0.62 -20.37 -3.74
CA LEU A 52 -0.55 -21.72 -3.18
C LEU A 52 0.86 -22.33 -3.22
N LEU A 53 1.84 -21.65 -3.82
CA LEU A 53 3.21 -22.15 -3.90
C LEU A 53 4.01 -21.81 -2.63
N PRO A 54 4.99 -22.64 -2.25
CA PRO A 54 5.97 -22.28 -1.22
C PRO A 54 6.78 -21.04 -1.63
N LEU A 55 7.14 -20.18 -0.68
CA LEU A 55 7.98 -18.99 -0.93
C LEU A 55 9.37 -19.33 -1.50
N SER A 56 9.83 -20.57 -1.28
CA SER A 56 11.08 -21.11 -1.83
C SER A 56 10.95 -21.62 -3.27
N TYR A 57 9.74 -21.63 -3.85
CA TYR A 57 9.50 -22.27 -5.16
C TYR A 57 10.03 -21.44 -6.33
N PRO A 58 9.58 -20.19 -6.56
CA PRO A 58 9.99 -19.47 -7.76
C PRO A 58 11.44 -19.02 -7.62
N ASN A 59 12.23 -19.22 -8.68
CA ASN A 59 13.58 -18.67 -8.73
C ASN A 59 13.58 -17.17 -9.09
N ASP A 60 14.69 -16.48 -8.91
CA ASP A 60 14.83 -15.03 -9.19
C ASP A 60 14.35 -14.63 -10.60
N LEU A 61 14.68 -15.41 -11.63
CA LEU A 61 14.27 -15.12 -13.02
C LEU A 61 12.74 -15.22 -13.19
N GLU A 62 12.13 -16.25 -12.60
CA GLU A 62 10.67 -16.42 -12.59
C GLU A 62 10.00 -15.27 -11.83
N ILE A 63 10.56 -14.89 -10.67
CA ILE A 63 10.08 -13.78 -9.86
C ILE A 63 10.08 -12.49 -10.69
N SER A 64 11.21 -12.09 -11.25
CA SER A 64 11.29 -10.85 -12.04
C SER A 64 10.42 -10.87 -13.28
N THR A 65 10.26 -12.03 -13.92
CA THR A 65 9.36 -12.17 -15.07
C THR A 65 7.90 -11.98 -14.66
N LEU A 66 7.48 -12.61 -13.56
CA LEU A 66 6.12 -12.48 -13.05
C LEU A 66 5.83 -11.09 -12.47
N VAL A 67 6.79 -10.48 -11.77
CA VAL A 67 6.68 -9.09 -11.29
C VAL A 67 6.38 -8.19 -12.48
N ARG A 68 7.20 -8.25 -13.53
CA ARG A 68 6.98 -7.46 -14.75
C ARG A 68 5.62 -7.74 -15.39
N PHE A 69 5.20 -9.01 -15.45
CA PHE A 69 3.89 -9.37 -15.96
C PHE A 69 2.76 -8.70 -15.17
N PHE A 70 2.74 -8.85 -13.84
CA PHE A 70 1.66 -8.30 -13.01
C PHE A 70 1.69 -6.76 -12.95
N THR A 71 2.86 -6.14 -12.95
CA THR A 71 2.95 -4.67 -12.99
C THR A 71 2.46 -4.11 -14.32
N THR A 72 2.81 -4.71 -15.46
CA THR A 72 2.25 -4.32 -16.76
C THR A 72 0.73 -4.55 -16.82
N ARG A 73 0.20 -5.53 -16.10
CA ARG A 73 -1.25 -5.72 -16.02
C ARG A 73 -1.94 -4.63 -15.22
N LEU A 74 -1.37 -4.13 -14.13
CA LEU A 74 -1.95 -3.03 -13.35
C LEU A 74 -2.25 -1.79 -14.22
N ASP A 75 -1.35 -1.43 -15.12
CA ASP A 75 -1.52 -0.32 -16.08
C ASP A 75 -2.69 -0.56 -17.08
N THR A 76 -2.92 -1.80 -17.49
CA THR A 76 -3.86 -2.14 -18.58
C THR A 76 -5.23 -2.62 -18.13
N ILE A 77 -5.40 -3.01 -16.86
CA ILE A 77 -6.65 -3.57 -16.31
C ILE A 77 -7.74 -2.50 -16.14
N GLY A 78 -7.37 -1.22 -16.02
CA GLY A 78 -8.31 -0.14 -15.71
C GLY A 78 -8.86 -0.26 -14.28
N ASN A 79 -10.16 0.04 -14.08
CA ASN A 79 -10.80 0.07 -12.76
C ASN A 79 -11.37 -1.29 -12.30
N ASP A 80 -10.95 -2.42 -12.89
CA ASP A 80 -11.41 -3.75 -12.45
C ASP A 80 -10.76 -4.15 -11.12
N ASN A 81 -11.51 -3.96 -10.04
CA ASN A 81 -11.04 -4.19 -8.68
C ASN A 81 -10.62 -5.65 -8.40
N SER A 82 -11.27 -6.62 -9.05
CA SER A 82 -10.97 -8.04 -8.86
C SER A 82 -9.59 -8.41 -9.41
N SER A 83 -9.28 -7.97 -10.63
CA SER A 83 -8.00 -8.22 -11.29
C SER A 83 -6.90 -7.38 -10.68
N THR A 84 -7.15 -6.12 -10.34
CA THR A 84 -6.21 -5.28 -9.57
C THR A 84 -5.84 -5.94 -8.24
N SER A 85 -6.84 -6.44 -7.49
CA SER A 85 -6.60 -7.19 -6.26
C SER A 85 -5.77 -8.45 -6.49
N SER A 86 -6.04 -9.18 -7.59
CA SER A 86 -5.28 -10.38 -7.97
C SER A 86 -3.82 -10.05 -8.29
N CYS A 87 -3.55 -8.98 -9.04
CA CYS A 87 -2.20 -8.51 -9.32
C CYS A 87 -1.47 -8.08 -8.04
N LEU A 88 -2.10 -7.26 -7.19
CA LEU A 88 -1.50 -6.80 -5.93
C LEU A 88 -1.15 -7.97 -5.00
N ARG A 89 -2.03 -8.97 -4.87
CA ARG A 89 -1.75 -10.18 -4.06
C ARG A 89 -0.60 -11.00 -4.62
N ALA A 90 -0.54 -11.19 -5.94
CA ALA A 90 0.56 -11.90 -6.59
C ALA A 90 1.89 -11.16 -6.39
N ILE A 91 1.91 -9.85 -6.60
CA ILE A 91 3.09 -8.99 -6.37
C ILE A 91 3.53 -9.09 -4.91
N PHE A 92 2.60 -9.03 -3.96
CA PHE A 92 2.91 -9.14 -2.54
C PHE A 92 3.49 -10.51 -2.17
N TYR A 93 2.97 -11.59 -2.75
CA TYR A 93 3.53 -12.94 -2.61
C TYR A 93 4.96 -13.01 -3.17
N LEU A 94 5.16 -12.53 -4.41
CA LEU A 94 6.48 -12.54 -5.07
C LEU A 94 7.53 -11.76 -4.28
N SER A 95 7.11 -10.66 -3.65
CA SER A 95 7.97 -9.82 -2.79
C SER A 95 8.35 -10.47 -1.45
N LYS A 96 7.77 -11.62 -1.12
CA LYS A 96 8.10 -12.43 0.05
C LYS A 96 8.88 -13.70 -0.30
N CYS A 97 9.01 -14.03 -1.58
CA CYS A 97 9.75 -15.22 -2.00
C CYS A 97 11.22 -15.12 -1.62
N ASP A 98 11.83 -16.26 -1.32
CA ASP A 98 13.19 -16.34 -0.75
C ASP A 98 14.26 -15.77 -1.69
N GLN A 99 14.03 -15.88 -3.01
CA GLN A 99 14.93 -15.37 -4.05
C GLN A 99 14.54 -13.99 -4.59
N PHE A 100 13.63 -13.26 -3.92
CA PHE A 100 13.25 -11.92 -4.36
C PHE A 100 14.46 -10.97 -4.30
N ASN A 101 14.88 -10.45 -5.45
CA ASN A 101 15.92 -9.43 -5.55
C ASN A 101 15.31 -8.01 -5.47
N PRO A 102 15.52 -7.26 -4.37
CA PRO A 102 14.88 -5.96 -4.19
C PRO A 102 15.40 -4.89 -5.16
N ASN A 103 16.70 -4.92 -5.45
CA ASN A 103 17.35 -3.95 -6.33
C ASN A 103 16.84 -4.03 -7.77
N GLN A 104 16.32 -5.19 -8.17
CA GLN A 104 15.77 -5.39 -9.51
C GLN A 104 14.27 -5.09 -9.60
N ASN A 105 13.51 -5.34 -8.52
CA ASN A 105 12.06 -5.43 -8.60
C ASN A 105 11.32 -4.29 -7.87
N VAL A 106 11.87 -3.73 -6.78
CA VAL A 106 11.13 -2.79 -5.92
C VAL A 106 10.72 -1.53 -6.68
N VAL A 107 11.64 -0.88 -7.39
CA VAL A 107 11.36 0.36 -8.13
C VAL A 107 10.28 0.13 -9.20
N THR A 108 10.33 -0.99 -9.91
CA THR A 108 9.32 -1.36 -10.91
C THR A 108 7.94 -1.52 -10.28
N ILE A 109 7.86 -2.21 -9.14
CA ILE A 109 6.59 -2.43 -8.45
C ILE A 109 6.03 -1.11 -7.91
N VAL A 110 6.86 -0.32 -7.25
CA VAL A 110 6.46 0.97 -6.67
C VAL A 110 5.91 1.90 -7.73
N ASN A 111 6.62 2.06 -8.86
CA ASN A 111 6.16 2.90 -9.96
C ASN A 111 4.82 2.41 -10.49
N ALA A 112 4.67 1.10 -10.74
CA ALA A 112 3.41 0.56 -11.24
C ALA A 112 2.24 0.77 -10.26
N VAL A 113 2.48 0.58 -8.97
CA VAL A 113 1.43 0.66 -7.94
C VAL A 113 1.05 2.11 -7.62
N LEU A 114 2.01 3.05 -7.59
CA LEU A 114 1.77 4.43 -7.16
C LEU A 114 1.58 5.42 -8.31
N LYS A 115 1.99 5.09 -9.53
CA LYS A 115 1.83 5.96 -10.71
C LYS A 115 0.73 5.47 -11.65
N ASP A 116 0.68 4.17 -11.93
CA ASP A 116 -0.19 3.63 -12.99
C ASP A 116 -1.59 3.26 -12.45
N VAL A 117 -1.70 2.99 -11.15
CA VAL A 117 -2.99 2.66 -10.51
C VAL A 117 -3.67 3.93 -9.98
N ALA A 118 -4.90 4.19 -10.43
CA ALA A 118 -5.76 5.22 -9.86
C ALA A 118 -6.33 4.78 -8.49
N VAL A 119 -5.52 4.85 -7.42
CA VAL A 119 -5.86 4.28 -6.11
C VAL A 119 -7.21 4.73 -5.57
N GLN A 120 -7.59 6.00 -5.72
CA GLN A 120 -8.89 6.51 -5.23
C GLN A 120 -10.10 5.90 -5.96
N SER A 121 -9.96 5.36 -7.16
CA SER A 121 -11.07 4.71 -7.89
C SER A 121 -11.36 3.28 -7.40
N LEU A 122 -10.45 2.71 -6.60
CA LEU A 122 -10.55 1.35 -6.09
C LEU A 122 -11.51 1.27 -4.90
N THR A 123 -12.04 0.08 -4.63
CA THR A 123 -12.80 -0.19 -3.40
C THR A 123 -11.90 -0.09 -2.17
N GLN A 124 -12.51 0.16 -1.01
CA GLN A 124 -11.80 0.27 0.27
C GLN A 124 -10.85 -0.90 0.53
N GLU A 125 -11.30 -2.13 0.24
CA GLU A 125 -10.52 -3.35 0.45
C GLU A 125 -9.30 -3.46 -0.47
N VAL A 126 -9.40 -2.99 -1.72
CA VAL A 126 -8.27 -3.02 -2.65
C VAL A 126 -7.27 -1.90 -2.34
N ARG A 127 -7.76 -0.73 -1.91
CA ARG A 127 -6.87 0.33 -1.38
C ARG A 127 -6.08 -0.15 -0.16
N LEU A 128 -6.70 -0.91 0.74
CA LEU A 128 -5.98 -1.51 1.87
C LEU A 128 -4.82 -2.40 1.41
N LEU A 129 -4.99 -3.19 0.35
CA LEU A 129 -3.92 -4.01 -0.23
C LEU A 129 -2.77 -3.17 -0.77
N VAL A 130 -3.08 -2.04 -1.42
CA VAL A 130 -2.07 -1.07 -1.87
C VAL A 130 -1.27 -0.58 -0.67
N PHE A 131 -1.92 -0.04 0.35
CA PHE A 131 -1.20 0.51 1.52
C PHE A 131 -0.42 -0.56 2.28
N MET A 132 -0.94 -1.79 2.41
CA MET A 132 -0.20 -2.90 3.02
C MET A 132 1.07 -3.26 2.23
N LEU A 133 1.01 -3.24 0.90
CA LEU A 133 2.16 -3.50 0.04
C LEU A 133 3.23 -2.40 0.19
N ILE A 134 2.81 -1.12 0.15
CA ILE A 134 3.70 0.03 0.33
C ILE A 134 4.36 0.02 1.70
N ARG A 135 3.57 -0.21 2.76
CA ARG A 135 4.07 -0.38 4.13
C ARG A 135 5.12 -1.49 4.21
N TYR A 136 4.85 -2.64 3.60
CA TYR A 136 5.78 -3.76 3.59
C TYR A 136 7.11 -3.38 2.94
N PHE A 137 7.11 -2.62 1.85
CA PHE A 137 8.33 -2.20 1.17
C PHE A 137 9.15 -1.22 1.99
N ILE A 138 8.53 -0.19 2.58
CA ILE A 138 9.29 0.76 3.40
C ILE A 138 9.86 0.09 4.67
N CYS A 139 9.17 -0.90 5.22
CA CYS A 139 9.69 -1.65 6.36
C CYS A 139 10.78 -2.65 5.97
N ARG A 140 10.70 -3.29 4.79
CA ARG A 140 11.55 -4.43 4.43
C ARG A 140 12.73 -4.09 3.52
N PHE A 141 12.56 -3.11 2.65
CA PHE A 141 13.50 -2.73 1.59
C PHE A 141 13.73 -1.21 1.49
N PRO A 142 13.96 -0.48 2.61
CA PRO A 142 14.15 0.96 2.57
C PRO A 142 15.34 1.38 1.68
N GLU A 143 16.41 0.58 1.63
CA GLU A 143 17.59 0.87 0.79
C GLU A 143 17.27 0.77 -0.71
N ALA A 144 16.38 -0.14 -1.12
CA ALA A 144 15.97 -0.23 -2.52
C ALA A 144 15.07 0.95 -2.91
N LEU A 145 14.25 1.45 -1.98
CA LEU A 145 13.40 2.62 -2.18
C LEU A 145 14.17 3.93 -2.31
N GLN A 146 15.38 4.03 -1.74
CA GLN A 146 16.24 5.22 -1.91
C GLN A 146 16.52 5.55 -3.38
N GLN A 147 16.50 4.54 -4.27
CA GLN A 147 16.70 4.74 -5.71
C GLN A 147 15.55 5.52 -6.38
N CYS A 148 14.38 5.58 -5.74
CA CYS A 148 13.20 6.29 -6.21
C CYS A 148 12.50 7.05 -5.07
N GLU A 149 13.25 7.57 -4.10
CA GLU A 149 12.72 8.16 -2.85
C GLU A 149 11.65 9.23 -3.11
N SER A 150 11.98 10.26 -3.90
CA SER A 150 11.05 11.37 -4.17
C SER A 150 9.78 10.88 -4.86
N ASP A 151 9.91 10.02 -5.87
CA ASP A 151 8.78 9.45 -6.60
C ASP A 151 7.92 8.56 -5.72
N PHE A 152 8.53 7.82 -4.80
CA PHE A 152 7.83 6.99 -3.82
C PHE A 152 7.01 7.84 -2.85
N ILE A 153 7.61 8.89 -2.28
CA ILE A 153 6.92 9.77 -1.34
C ILE A 153 5.77 10.51 -2.03
N VAL A 154 6.01 11.13 -3.20
CA VAL A 154 4.97 11.81 -3.98
C VAL A 154 3.85 10.84 -4.38
N GLY A 155 4.21 9.63 -4.80
CA GLY A 155 3.25 8.59 -5.12
C GLY A 155 2.41 8.17 -3.91
N PHE A 156 3.03 8.04 -2.74
CA PHE A 156 2.33 7.72 -1.48
C PHE A 156 1.35 8.82 -1.09
N ILE A 157 1.76 10.10 -1.16
CA ILE A 157 0.87 11.24 -0.89
C ILE A 157 -0.36 11.18 -1.78
N LYS A 158 -0.16 11.06 -3.09
CA LYS A 158 -1.26 10.96 -4.06
C LYS A 158 -2.15 9.76 -3.82
N ALA A 159 -1.60 8.61 -3.45
CA ALA A 159 -2.39 7.41 -3.19
C ALA A 159 -3.23 7.50 -1.91
N ALA A 160 -2.70 8.18 -0.88
CA ALA A 160 -3.33 8.34 0.43
C ALA A 160 -4.32 9.50 0.50
N GLU A 161 -4.23 10.46 -0.44
CA GLU A 161 -5.08 11.64 -0.48
C GLU A 161 -6.58 11.28 -0.42
N ALA A 162 -7.29 11.95 0.49
CA ALA A 162 -8.72 11.81 0.73
C ALA A 162 -9.21 10.40 1.16
N GLU A 163 -8.33 9.56 1.73
CA GLU A 163 -8.76 8.30 2.36
C GLU A 163 -9.65 8.58 3.58
N LYS A 164 -10.70 7.77 3.75
CA LYS A 164 -11.69 7.91 4.83
C LYS A 164 -11.92 6.62 5.61
N ASP A 165 -11.53 5.48 5.06
CA ASP A 165 -11.69 4.21 5.77
C ASP A 165 -10.68 4.15 6.92
N PRO A 166 -11.13 4.00 8.18
CA PRO A 166 -10.23 4.08 9.32
C PRO A 166 -9.22 2.92 9.36
N ARG A 167 -9.52 1.76 8.74
CA ARG A 167 -8.55 0.65 8.64
C ARG A 167 -7.40 1.02 7.70
N ASN A 168 -7.71 1.73 6.62
CA ASN A 168 -6.71 2.23 5.68
C ASN A 168 -5.89 3.35 6.33
N LEU A 169 -6.54 4.28 7.04
CA LEU A 169 -5.87 5.37 7.77
C LEU A 169 -4.84 4.86 8.78
N MET A 170 -5.16 3.81 9.54
CA MET A 170 -4.19 3.20 10.47
C MET A 170 -2.91 2.71 9.76
N ILE A 171 -3.03 2.16 8.54
CA ILE A 171 -1.86 1.72 7.76
C ILE A 171 -1.13 2.93 7.15
N ILE A 172 -1.88 3.94 6.68
CA ILE A 172 -1.31 5.19 6.15
C ILE A 172 -0.50 5.91 7.22
N PHE A 173 -1.03 6.07 8.44
CA PHE A 173 -0.35 6.73 9.55
C PHE A 173 0.95 6.02 9.94
N ASP A 174 0.92 4.70 10.11
CA ASP A 174 2.13 3.93 10.39
C ASP A 174 3.17 4.02 9.25
N THR A 175 2.70 3.98 7.99
CA THR A 175 3.56 4.15 6.81
C THR A 175 4.16 5.55 6.74
N PHE A 176 3.37 6.58 7.05
CA PHE A 176 3.78 7.97 7.10
C PHE A 176 4.91 8.19 8.11
N ILE A 177 4.72 7.72 9.35
CA ILE A 177 5.74 7.80 10.41
C ILE A 177 7.02 7.11 9.95
N LYS A 178 6.88 5.95 9.27
CA LYS A 178 8.04 5.23 8.75
C LYS A 178 8.75 6.01 7.64
N ILE A 179 8.03 6.65 6.73
CA ILE A 179 8.60 7.53 5.69
C ILE A 179 9.35 8.69 6.35
N ALA A 180 8.68 9.42 7.24
CA ALA A 180 9.22 10.60 7.90
C ALA A 180 10.48 10.32 8.74
N SER A 181 10.62 9.10 9.27
CA SER A 181 11.79 8.67 10.04
C SER A 181 12.89 7.98 9.21
N THR A 182 12.61 7.59 7.97
CA THR A 182 13.54 6.81 7.12
C THR A 182 14.21 7.66 6.05
N PHE A 183 13.51 8.68 5.53
CA PHE A 183 13.93 9.48 4.38
C PHE A 183 14.19 10.94 4.75
N THR A 184 14.92 11.64 3.87
CA THR A 184 15.17 13.08 4.02
C THR A 184 14.03 13.83 3.36
N ILE A 185 13.10 14.33 4.17
CA ILE A 185 11.81 14.84 3.68
C ILE A 185 11.74 16.35 3.49
N ASP A 186 12.82 17.11 3.70
CA ASP A 186 12.79 18.60 3.79
C ASP A 186 12.01 19.29 2.65
N TYR A 187 12.17 18.81 1.42
CA TYR A 187 11.53 19.39 0.23
C TYR A 187 10.08 18.92 -0.01
N LEU A 188 9.62 17.91 0.73
CA LEU A 188 8.25 17.38 0.71
C LEU A 188 7.57 17.50 2.08
N ALA A 189 8.18 18.20 3.04
CA ALA A 189 7.71 18.25 4.42
C ALA A 189 6.33 18.90 4.51
N GLU A 190 6.09 19.96 3.73
CA GLU A 190 4.78 20.64 3.63
C GLU A 190 3.72 19.71 3.03
N ASP A 191 3.98 19.12 1.87
CA ASP A 191 3.03 18.19 1.20
C ASP A 191 2.68 16.98 2.09
N LEU A 192 3.67 16.42 2.79
CA LEU A 192 3.46 15.34 3.75
C LEU A 192 2.64 15.83 4.95
N PHE A 193 2.93 17.02 5.46
CA PHE A 193 2.18 17.57 6.57
C PHE A 193 0.72 17.82 6.21
N GLU A 194 0.45 18.41 5.04
CA GLU A 194 -0.91 18.64 4.53
C GLU A 194 -1.72 17.35 4.39
N LEU A 195 -1.09 16.27 3.91
CA LEU A 195 -1.72 14.95 3.81
C LEU A 195 -2.31 14.50 5.15
N ILE A 196 -1.62 14.75 6.25
CA ILE A 196 -1.98 14.24 7.58
C ILE A 196 -2.79 15.27 8.39
N SER A 197 -2.46 16.55 8.29
CA SER A 197 -3.08 17.60 9.11
C SER A 197 -4.59 17.75 8.84
N CYS A 198 -5.06 17.38 7.64
CA CYS A 198 -6.48 17.38 7.30
C CYS A 198 -7.35 16.44 8.14
N TYR A 199 -6.74 15.50 8.87
CA TYR A 199 -7.44 14.61 9.81
C TYR A 199 -7.51 15.17 11.24
N PHE A 200 -6.99 16.39 11.48
CA PHE A 200 -7.00 17.05 12.78
C PHE A 200 -8.14 18.09 12.90
N PRO A 201 -8.88 18.12 14.02
CA PRO A 201 -8.96 17.06 15.03
C PRO A 201 -9.71 15.83 14.49
N VAL A 202 -9.49 14.66 15.09
CA VAL A 202 -10.14 13.42 14.66
C VAL A 202 -11.65 13.49 14.89
N ASP A 203 -12.43 13.74 13.84
CA ASP A 203 -13.89 13.60 13.83
C ASP A 203 -14.30 12.18 13.41
N PHE A 204 -14.09 11.21 14.30
CA PHE A 204 -14.38 9.79 14.05
C PHE A 204 -15.58 9.29 14.85
N LYS A 205 -16.63 8.87 14.12
CA LYS A 205 -17.79 8.17 14.69
C LYS A 205 -17.63 6.68 14.52
N GLN A 206 -17.22 6.01 15.60
CA GLN A 206 -16.98 4.58 15.63
C GLN A 206 -18.24 3.78 15.24
N ARG A 207 -18.09 2.78 14.36
CA ARG A 207 -19.13 1.83 13.97
C ARG A 207 -18.83 0.45 14.55
N PRO A 208 -19.83 -0.46 14.67
CA PRO A 208 -19.61 -1.80 15.21
C PRO A 208 -18.53 -2.62 14.47
N ILE A 209 -18.39 -2.43 13.16
CA ILE A 209 -17.35 -3.12 12.38
C ILE A 209 -15.93 -2.66 12.76
N ASP A 210 -15.78 -1.41 13.21
CA ASP A 210 -14.48 -0.85 13.58
C ASP A 210 -14.00 -1.42 14.93
N GLU A 211 -14.92 -1.76 15.83
CA GLU A 211 -14.63 -2.48 17.10
C GLU A 211 -14.04 -3.87 16.87
N VAL A 212 -14.57 -4.62 15.89
CA VAL A 212 -14.05 -5.94 15.48
C VAL A 212 -12.59 -5.84 15.03
N HIS A 213 -12.21 -4.70 14.46
CA HIS A 213 -10.84 -4.41 14.03
C HIS A 213 -9.99 -3.70 15.10
N GLY A 214 -10.53 -3.46 16.30
CA GLY A 214 -9.82 -2.79 17.39
C GLY A 214 -9.42 -1.35 17.07
N ILE A 215 -10.26 -0.66 16.29
CA ILE A 215 -10.09 0.75 15.94
C ILE A 215 -11.02 1.59 16.81
N THR A 216 -10.44 2.53 17.55
CA THR A 216 -11.16 3.48 18.41
C THR A 216 -10.76 4.91 18.06
N PRO A 217 -11.57 5.92 18.40
CA PRO A 217 -11.20 7.33 18.24
C PRO A 217 -9.85 7.66 18.90
N GLU A 218 -9.60 7.16 20.11
CA GLU A 218 -8.38 7.43 20.87
C GLU A 218 -7.14 6.90 20.13
N LYS A 219 -7.25 5.72 19.52
CA LYS A 219 -6.15 5.11 18.76
C LYS A 219 -5.84 5.88 17.49
N LEU A 220 -6.87 6.38 16.79
CA LEU A 220 -6.69 7.24 15.62
C LEU A 220 -6.04 8.57 16.01
N THR A 221 -6.49 9.18 17.11
CA THR A 221 -5.89 10.42 17.64
C THR A 221 -4.44 10.20 18.04
N GLU A 222 -4.12 9.14 18.77
CA GLU A 222 -2.75 8.82 19.18
C GLU A 222 -1.82 8.66 17.95
N GLN A 223 -2.26 7.91 16.93
CA GLN A 223 -1.49 7.73 15.71
C GLN A 223 -1.35 9.03 14.90
N LEU A 224 -2.42 9.82 14.79
CA LEU A 224 -2.36 11.12 14.12
C LEU A 224 -1.34 12.04 14.80
N LEU A 225 -1.33 12.09 16.13
CA LEU A 225 -0.36 12.88 16.88
C LEU A 225 1.08 12.37 16.69
N ALA A 226 1.26 11.04 16.62
CA ALA A 226 2.54 10.46 16.28
C ALA A 226 3.01 10.86 14.88
N CYS A 227 2.12 10.94 13.88
CA CYS A 227 2.45 11.44 12.55
C CYS A 227 2.89 12.92 12.57
N LEU A 228 2.10 13.80 13.20
CA LEU A 228 2.38 15.24 13.29
C LEU A 228 3.74 15.55 13.95
N THR A 229 4.22 14.64 14.79
CA THR A 229 5.47 14.77 15.54
C THR A 229 6.56 13.80 15.11
N ALA A 230 6.38 13.11 13.97
CA ALA A 230 7.30 12.08 13.49
C ALA A 230 8.65 12.61 12.99
N ASN A 231 8.75 13.90 12.66
CA ASN A 231 9.96 14.54 12.17
C ASN A 231 9.99 16.02 12.55
N GLU A 232 11.16 16.55 12.89
CA GLU A 232 11.37 17.96 13.27
C GLU A 232 11.01 18.95 12.17
N ALA A 233 11.12 18.55 10.90
CA ALA A 233 10.71 19.36 9.74
C ALA A 233 9.21 19.73 9.78
N PHE A 234 8.39 19.01 10.55
CA PHE A 234 6.98 19.33 10.72
C PHE A 234 6.70 20.44 11.74
N ALA A 235 7.69 20.83 12.56
CA ALA A 235 7.47 21.76 13.67
C ALA A 235 6.88 23.13 13.25
N PRO A 236 7.33 23.79 12.16
CA PRO A 236 6.74 25.06 11.73
C PRO A 236 5.26 24.93 11.35
N PHE A 237 4.89 23.84 10.66
CA PHE A 237 3.52 23.59 10.23
C PHE A 237 2.61 23.20 11.39
N CYS A 238 3.11 22.40 12.34
CA CYS A 238 2.43 22.10 13.61
C CYS A 238 2.11 23.37 14.40
N TYR A 239 3.06 24.31 14.48
CA TYR A 239 2.84 25.58 15.17
C TYR A 239 1.72 26.40 14.49
N GLN A 240 1.72 26.45 13.16
CA GLN A 240 0.66 27.13 12.41
C GLN A 240 -0.71 26.45 12.61
N LEU A 241 -0.78 25.13 12.51
CA LEU A 241 -1.99 24.35 12.74
C LEU A 241 -2.58 24.64 14.13
N ILE A 242 -1.73 24.70 15.16
CA ILE A 242 -2.16 25.02 16.53
C ILE A 242 -2.75 26.43 16.60
N ILE A 243 -2.07 27.45 16.04
CA ILE A 243 -2.57 28.83 16.03
C ILE A 243 -3.94 28.92 15.36
N ASP A 244 -4.08 28.30 14.20
CA ASP A 244 -5.33 28.36 13.43
C ASP A 244 -6.48 27.70 14.22
N ASN A 245 -6.22 26.55 14.85
CA ASN A 245 -7.19 25.89 15.73
C ASN A 245 -7.57 26.74 16.96
N PHE A 246 -6.62 27.45 17.57
CA PHE A 246 -6.91 28.37 18.68
C PHE A 246 -7.77 29.56 18.25
N ALA A 247 -7.54 30.09 17.03
CA ALA A 247 -8.27 31.23 16.52
C ALA A 247 -9.73 30.89 16.16
N GLU A 248 -10.00 29.65 15.76
CA GLU A 248 -11.33 29.19 15.34
C GLU A 248 -12.21 28.67 16.49
N CYS A 249 -11.63 28.33 17.65
CA CYS A 249 -12.35 27.74 18.78
C CYS A 249 -12.63 28.75 19.91
N GLU A 250 -13.82 29.35 19.97
CA GLU A 250 -14.33 29.95 21.22
C GLU A 250 -14.91 28.90 22.19
N ASP A 251 -15.45 27.76 21.72
CA ASP A 251 -16.20 26.80 22.55
C ASP A 251 -15.74 25.31 22.50
N ASN A 252 -14.83 24.93 21.60
CA ASN A 252 -14.46 23.50 21.39
C ASN A 252 -12.95 23.25 21.37
N PHE A 253 -12.20 24.06 22.12
CA PHE A 253 -10.76 23.93 22.23
C PHE A 253 -10.39 22.66 23.01
N GLU A 254 -9.46 21.84 22.47
CA GLU A 254 -8.87 20.69 23.17
C GLU A 254 -7.43 21.00 23.65
N PRO A 255 -7.24 21.72 24.77
CA PRO A 255 -5.93 22.13 25.27
C PRO A 255 -4.94 20.98 25.44
N LEU A 256 -5.46 19.80 25.81
CA LEU A 256 -4.63 18.63 26.08
C LEU A 256 -3.95 18.12 24.81
N ILE A 257 -4.63 18.15 23.66
CA ILE A 257 -4.05 17.71 22.39
C ILE A 257 -2.95 18.66 21.95
N VAL A 258 -3.18 19.97 22.04
CA VAL A 258 -2.16 20.99 21.74
C VAL A 258 -0.93 20.84 22.64
N LEU A 259 -1.14 20.65 23.94
CA LEU A 259 -0.05 20.44 24.90
C LEU A 259 0.74 19.16 24.59
N LEU A 260 0.09 18.11 24.10
CA LEU A 260 0.77 16.88 23.67
C LEU A 260 1.63 17.09 22.43
N ILE A 261 1.13 17.82 21.42
CA ILE A 261 1.93 18.18 20.23
C ILE A 261 3.16 18.97 20.64
N LEU A 262 2.98 20.04 21.45
CA LEU A 262 4.09 20.88 21.92
C LEU A 262 5.10 20.09 22.74
N LYS A 263 4.64 19.22 23.65
CA LYS A 263 5.53 18.36 24.46
C LYS A 263 6.36 17.41 23.58
N ASN A 264 5.78 16.85 22.53
CA ASN A 264 6.46 15.88 21.68
C ASN A 264 7.43 16.54 20.68
N LEU A 265 7.15 17.78 20.25
CA LEU A 265 8.06 18.56 19.40
C LEU A 265 9.24 19.17 20.18
N PHE A 266 9.06 19.42 21.47
CA PHE A 266 10.07 20.03 22.36
C PHE A 266 10.25 19.19 23.64
N PRO A 267 10.95 18.04 23.57
CA PRO A 267 11.14 17.12 24.69
C PRO A 267 12.03 17.68 25.82
#